data_AF-A0A1B6KHX7-F1
#
_entry.id   AF-A0A1B6KHX7-F1
#
_cell.length_a   1.000
_cell.length_b   1.000
_cell.length_c   1.000
_cell.angle_alpha   90.00
_cell.angle_beta   90.00
_cell.angle_gamma   90.00
#
_symmetry.space_group_name_H-M   'P 1'
#
loop_
_entity.id
_entity.type
_entity.pdbx_description
1 polymer ?
#
loop_
_entity_poly.entity_id
_entity_poly.type
_entity_poly.pdbx_seq_one_letter_code
_entity_poly.pdbx_strand_id
1 'polypeptide(L)'
;EDCRVILTCLDEKQDLKQPTSQVSTSWAFGKRHIFLSEGVRQQLESLRWETRHKAAVLIQSTWRGWRLRRRWPALKRNLELHQATNNNNVGVNVLGRSTAAITPATANPPAVAGATLTRPRPQPIAGTPPPDPNEKYDQKMIQQTCTLFGLDLERPPPVPPSRPYTVAGNTKLGYPQTRIMKMPFPEDGAGEV
;
A
#
# COMPACT_ATOMS: atom_id res chain seq x y z
N GLU A 1 1.11 -43.55 6.29
CA GLU A 1 0.55 -43.48 4.94
C GLU A 1 0.46 -42.05 4.39
N ASP A 2 -0.27 -41.12 5.01
CA ASP A 2 -0.47 -39.76 4.45
C ASP A 2 0.81 -39.00 4.10
N CYS A 3 1.82 -39.02 4.97
CA CYS A 3 3.10 -38.36 4.70
C CYS A 3 3.83 -38.96 3.49
N ARG A 4 3.70 -40.27 3.24
CA ARG A 4 4.28 -40.90 2.04
C ARG A 4 3.60 -40.37 0.80
N VAL A 5 2.28 -40.35 0.78
CA VAL A 5 1.47 -39.86 -0.35
C VAL A 5 1.79 -38.40 -0.68
N ILE A 6 1.96 -37.55 0.34
CA ILE A 6 2.33 -36.15 0.16
C ILE A 6 3.71 -36.02 -0.51
N LEU A 7 4.69 -36.81 -0.04
CA LEU A 7 6.05 -36.76 -0.56
C LEU A 7 6.17 -37.35 -1.97
N THR A 8 5.45 -38.43 -2.29
CA THR A 8 5.41 -38.99 -3.65
C THR A 8 4.74 -38.05 -4.64
N CYS A 9 3.64 -37.40 -4.25
CA CYS A 9 2.99 -36.38 -5.09
C CYS A 9 3.90 -35.16 -5.33
N LEU A 10 4.77 -34.84 -4.37
CA LEU A 10 5.77 -33.78 -4.52
C LEU A 10 6.85 -34.17 -5.55
N ASP A 11 7.34 -35.41 -5.49
CA ASP A 11 8.29 -35.96 -6.49
C ASP A 11 7.69 -35.92 -7.90
N GLU A 12 6.47 -36.42 -8.08
CA GLU A 12 5.77 -36.39 -9.37
C GLU A 12 5.65 -34.97 -9.93
N LYS A 13 5.38 -33.97 -9.07
CA LYS A 13 5.33 -32.55 -9.46
C LYS A 13 6.69 -31.96 -9.78
N GLN A 14 7.78 -32.48 -9.22
CA GLN A 14 9.15 -32.08 -9.57
C GLN A 14 9.56 -32.62 -10.93
N ASP A 15 9.29 -33.90 -11.20
CA ASP A 15 9.63 -34.54 -12.48
C ASP A 15 8.99 -33.79 -13.65
N LEU A 16 7.76 -33.30 -13.45
CA LEU A 16 7.04 -32.46 -14.40
C LEU A 16 7.64 -31.06 -14.62
N LYS A 17 8.47 -30.54 -13.70
CA LYS A 17 8.98 -29.16 -13.70
C LYS A 17 10.45 -28.98 -14.12
N GLN A 18 11.15 -30.05 -14.50
CA GLN A 18 12.59 -30.07 -14.85
C GLN A 18 13.56 -29.67 -13.71
N PRO A 19 14.80 -30.22 -13.70
CA PRO A 19 15.72 -30.17 -12.57
C PRO A 19 16.59 -28.91 -12.62
N THR A 20 16.02 -27.74 -12.32
CA THR A 20 16.81 -26.49 -12.27
C THR A 20 17.31 -26.14 -10.86
N SER A 21 16.96 -26.94 -9.85
CA SER A 21 17.36 -26.67 -8.47
C SER A 21 18.72 -27.27 -8.17
N GLN A 22 19.70 -26.42 -7.85
CA GLN A 22 21.05 -26.82 -7.43
C GLN A 22 21.09 -27.50 -6.04
N VAL A 23 19.94 -27.65 -5.39
CA VAL A 23 19.82 -28.16 -4.03
C VAL A 23 19.24 -29.57 -4.07
N SER A 24 19.85 -30.49 -3.32
CA SER A 24 19.36 -31.86 -3.16
C SER A 24 17.89 -31.88 -2.72
N THR A 25 17.07 -32.72 -3.37
CA THR A 25 15.64 -32.92 -3.10
C THR A 25 15.34 -34.29 -2.51
N SER A 26 16.30 -34.90 -1.82
CA SER A 26 16.10 -36.22 -1.21
C SER A 26 15.34 -36.18 0.13
N TRP A 27 14.63 -37.26 0.43
CA TRP A 27 13.99 -37.49 1.72
C TRP A 27 14.04 -38.96 2.12
N ALA A 28 13.98 -39.25 3.42
CA ALA A 28 14.03 -40.62 3.95
C ALA A 28 13.20 -40.77 5.23
N PHE A 29 12.64 -41.96 5.45
CA PHE A 29 11.96 -42.29 6.70
C PHE A 29 12.94 -42.84 7.74
N GLY A 30 12.93 -42.27 8.94
CA GLY A 30 13.55 -42.84 10.13
C GLY A 30 12.52 -43.51 11.05
N LYS A 31 13.00 -44.10 12.16
CA LYS A 31 12.14 -44.81 13.15
C LYS A 31 11.07 -43.93 13.80
N ARG A 32 11.33 -42.63 13.96
CA ARG A 32 10.42 -41.66 14.61
C ARG A 32 10.20 -40.37 13.82
N HIS A 33 11.03 -40.10 12.81
CA HIS A 33 11.06 -38.82 12.11
C HIS A 33 11.29 -39.03 10.62
N ILE A 34 10.86 -38.05 9.82
CA ILE A 34 11.17 -37.97 8.39
C ILE A 34 12.37 -37.04 8.22
N PHE A 35 13.41 -37.52 7.58
CA PHE A 35 14.57 -36.72 7.22
C PHE A 35 14.31 -36.09 5.86
N LEU A 36 14.36 -34.76 5.83
CA LEU A 36 14.16 -33.97 4.62
C LEU A 36 15.46 -33.28 4.27
N SER A 37 15.82 -33.25 3.00
CA SER A 37 16.81 -32.30 2.51
C SER A 37 16.28 -30.86 2.64
N GLU A 38 17.18 -29.89 2.57
CA GLU A 38 16.79 -28.48 2.61
C GLU A 38 15.89 -28.09 1.42
N GLY A 39 16.15 -28.65 0.23
CA GLY A 39 15.32 -28.41 -0.95
C GLY A 39 13.87 -28.85 -0.75
N VAL A 40 13.65 -30.03 -0.18
CA VAL A 40 12.29 -30.54 0.10
C VAL A 40 11.59 -29.70 1.16
N ARG A 41 12.31 -29.23 2.21
CA ARG A 41 11.72 -28.34 3.23
C ARG A 41 11.19 -27.05 2.63
N GLN A 42 11.99 -26.38 1.80
CA GLN A 42 11.61 -25.12 1.18
C GLN A 42 10.40 -25.27 0.26
N GLN A 43 10.33 -26.36 -0.49
CA GLN A 43 9.18 -26.64 -1.34
C GLN A 43 7.93 -26.95 -0.55
N LEU A 44 8.03 -27.77 0.51
CA LEU A 44 6.89 -28.05 1.38
C LEU A 44 6.37 -26.78 2.06
N GLU A 45 7.26 -25.87 2.49
CA GLU A 45 6.82 -24.60 3.07
C GLU A 45 6.20 -23.67 2.02
N SER A 46 6.73 -23.66 0.80
CA SER A 46 6.15 -22.90 -0.32
C SER A 46 4.74 -23.40 -0.67
N LEU A 47 4.57 -24.72 -0.79
CA LEU A 47 3.26 -25.35 -1.03
C LEU A 47 2.28 -25.07 0.12
N ARG A 48 2.77 -25.15 1.35
CA ARG A 48 2.01 -24.85 2.57
C ARG A 48 1.56 -23.39 2.60
N TRP A 49 2.43 -22.45 2.24
CA TRP A 49 2.08 -21.03 2.09
C TRP A 49 1.01 -20.84 1.00
N GLU A 50 1.23 -21.38 -0.19
CA GLU A 50 0.32 -21.23 -1.33
C GLU A 50 -1.08 -21.77 -1.00
N THR A 51 -1.15 -22.94 -0.36
CA THR A 51 -2.40 -23.57 0.04
C THR A 51 -3.17 -22.68 1.03
N ARG A 52 -2.49 -22.14 2.06
CA ARG A 52 -3.13 -21.22 3.00
C ARG A 52 -3.55 -19.92 2.35
N HIS A 53 -2.70 -19.37 1.48
CA HIS A 53 -2.99 -18.12 0.79
C HIS A 53 -4.25 -18.27 -0.08
N LYS A 54 -4.34 -19.33 -0.88
CA LYS A 54 -5.53 -19.64 -1.69
C LYS A 54 -6.78 -19.77 -0.84
N ALA A 55 -6.71 -20.53 0.27
CA ALA A 55 -7.84 -20.67 1.19
C ALA A 55 -8.25 -19.31 1.79
N ALA A 56 -7.29 -18.50 2.23
CA ALA A 56 -7.55 -17.17 2.77
C ALA A 56 -8.22 -16.25 1.73
N VAL A 57 -7.73 -16.23 0.49
CA VAL A 57 -8.33 -15.44 -0.60
C VAL A 57 -9.75 -15.89 -0.90
N LEU A 58 -10.03 -17.20 -0.92
CA LEU A 58 -11.38 -17.73 -1.10
C LEU A 58 -12.32 -17.28 0.02
N ILE A 59 -11.90 -17.41 1.28
CA ILE A 59 -12.70 -16.96 2.44
C ILE A 59 -12.94 -15.45 2.37
N GLN A 60 -11.90 -14.67 2.08
CA GLN A 60 -12.00 -13.22 2.02
C GLN A 60 -12.89 -12.74 0.88
N SER A 61 -12.74 -13.29 -0.33
CA SER A 61 -13.54 -12.90 -1.49
C SER A 61 -15.01 -13.26 -1.31
N THR A 62 -15.30 -14.46 -0.81
CA THR A 62 -16.67 -14.91 -0.50
C THR A 62 -17.32 -14.02 0.57
N TRP A 63 -16.62 -13.72 1.66
CA TRP A 63 -17.13 -12.83 2.70
C TRP A 63 -17.35 -11.40 2.21
N ARG A 64 -16.39 -10.82 1.48
CA ARG A 64 -16.51 -9.47 0.89
C ARG A 64 -17.73 -9.39 -0.03
N GLY A 65 -17.94 -10.41 -0.87
CA GLY A 65 -19.10 -10.50 -1.75
C GLY A 65 -20.42 -10.63 -0.99
N TRP A 66 -20.49 -11.51 0.02
CA TRP A 66 -21.67 -11.64 0.88
C TRP A 66 -21.99 -10.33 1.61
N ARG A 67 -20.99 -9.69 2.22
CA ARG A 67 -21.15 -8.43 2.95
C ARG A 67 -21.64 -7.30 2.05
N LEU A 68 -21.12 -7.20 0.83
CA LEU A 68 -21.58 -6.21 -0.15
C LEU A 68 -23.04 -6.44 -0.51
N ARG A 69 -23.44 -7.69 -0.84
CA ARG A 69 -24.84 -8.03 -1.16
C ARG A 69 -25.78 -7.74 0.00
N ARG A 70 -25.37 -8.03 1.24
CA ARG A 70 -26.17 -7.73 2.44
C ARG A 70 -26.35 -6.22 2.66
N ARG A 71 -25.35 -5.41 2.32
CA ARG A 71 -25.41 -3.93 2.40
C ARG A 71 -25.99 -3.27 1.15
N TRP A 72 -26.16 -4.02 0.06
CA TRP A 72 -26.58 -3.50 -1.24
C TRP A 72 -27.90 -2.73 -1.21
N PRO A 73 -28.98 -3.18 -0.51
CA PRO A 73 -30.21 -2.41 -0.46
C PRO A 73 -30.03 -1.01 0.15
N ALA A 74 -29.22 -0.90 1.21
CA ALA A 74 -28.91 0.39 1.83
C ALA A 74 -28.03 1.26 0.92
N LEU A 75 -27.04 0.67 0.26
CA LEU A 75 -26.17 1.38 -0.69
C LEU A 75 -26.96 1.88 -1.91
N LYS A 76 -27.84 1.05 -2.47
CA LYS A 76 -28.71 1.38 -3.59
C LYS A 76 -29.62 2.58 -3.25
N ARG A 77 -30.27 2.58 -2.08
CA ARG A 77 -31.10 3.71 -1.64
C ARG A 77 -30.31 5.01 -1.55
N ASN A 78 -29.10 4.98 -1.00
CA ASN A 78 -28.23 6.16 -0.94
C ASN A 78 -27.82 6.64 -2.35
N LEU A 79 -27.51 5.71 -3.26
CA LEU A 79 -27.19 6.04 -4.65
C LEU A 79 -28.39 6.66 -5.39
N GLU A 80 -29.60 6.14 -5.19
CA GLU A 80 -30.84 6.70 -5.76
C GLU A 80 -31.13 8.11 -5.23
N LEU A 81 -30.94 8.34 -3.92
CA LEU A 81 -31.06 9.69 -3.33
C LEU A 81 -30.04 10.66 -3.95
N HIS A 82 -28.78 10.25 -4.09
CA HIS A 82 -27.77 11.08 -4.75
C HIS A 82 -28.09 11.34 -6.23
N GLN A 83 -28.61 10.35 -6.95
CA GLN A 83 -29.06 10.55 -8.34
C GLN A 83 -30.26 11.50 -8.42
N ALA A 84 -31.22 11.39 -7.51
CA ALA A 84 -32.37 12.30 -7.43
C ALA A 84 -31.95 13.75 -7.09
N THR A 85 -30.94 13.93 -6.22
CA THR A 85 -30.37 15.26 -5.95
C THR A 85 -29.58 15.81 -7.14
N ASN A 86 -28.91 14.95 -7.92
CA ASN A 86 -28.17 15.38 -9.11
C ASN A 86 -29.10 15.74 -10.27
N ASN A 87 -30.20 14.99 -10.46
CA ASN A 87 -31.21 15.28 -11.49
C ASN A 87 -32.02 16.55 -11.21
N ASN A 88 -32.22 16.93 -9.95
CA ASN A 88 -32.85 18.22 -9.61
C ASN A 88 -31.92 19.43 -9.81
N ASN A 89 -30.63 19.22 -10.09
CA ASN A 89 -29.66 20.28 -10.33
C ASN A 89 -29.29 20.43 -11.82
N VAL A 90 -30.07 19.83 -12.73
CA VAL A 90 -29.93 19.97 -14.20
C VAL A 90 -30.83 21.09 -14.76
N GLY A 91 -31.56 21.82 -13.90
CA GLY A 91 -32.53 22.84 -14.30
C GLY A 91 -32.20 24.30 -13.98
N VAL A 92 -31.05 24.63 -13.40
CA VAL A 92 -30.67 26.03 -13.11
C VAL A 92 -29.39 26.38 -13.86
N ASN A 93 -29.55 26.81 -15.11
CA ASN A 93 -28.51 27.53 -15.82
C ASN A 93 -28.72 29.03 -15.58
N VAL A 94 -27.64 29.78 -15.32
CA VAL A 94 -27.40 31.22 -15.64
C VAL A 94 -26.56 31.93 -14.54
N LEU A 95 -25.42 32.47 -15.01
CA LEU A 95 -24.44 33.39 -14.38
C LEU A 95 -23.47 32.83 -13.32
N GLY A 96 -22.34 32.31 -13.79
CA GLY A 96 -21.14 32.14 -12.96
C GLY A 96 -20.11 31.18 -13.52
N ARG A 97 -19.92 31.10 -14.85
CA ARG A 97 -18.91 30.23 -15.44
C ARG A 97 -18.13 30.98 -16.51
N SER A 98 -17.11 31.70 -16.06
CA SER A 98 -16.10 32.25 -16.95
C SER A 98 -15.32 31.08 -17.57
N THR A 99 -15.47 31.06 -18.88
CA THR A 99 -14.80 30.30 -19.92
C THR A 99 -13.28 30.42 -19.87
N ALA A 100 -12.57 29.32 -20.06
CA ALA A 100 -11.17 29.36 -20.50
C ALA A 100 -10.84 28.16 -21.41
N ALA A 101 -11.11 28.35 -22.70
CA ALA A 101 -10.39 27.80 -23.86
C ALA A 101 -10.85 28.69 -25.05
N ILE A 102 -10.03 29.28 -25.94
CA ILE A 102 -8.99 28.75 -26.83
C ILE A 102 -8.14 29.93 -27.42
N THR A 103 -6.79 29.83 -27.31
CA THR A 103 -5.61 30.34 -28.09
C THR A 103 -5.62 31.63 -28.98
N PRO A 104 -4.49 32.39 -29.06
CA PRO A 104 -3.45 32.15 -30.09
C PRO A 104 -1.98 32.32 -29.64
N ALA A 105 -1.06 31.88 -30.50
CA ALA A 105 0.39 31.77 -30.32
C ALA A 105 1.16 33.10 -30.14
N THR A 106 2.19 33.11 -29.28
CA THR A 106 3.57 33.54 -29.57
C THR A 106 4.50 33.28 -28.36
N ALA A 107 5.70 32.77 -28.66
CA ALA A 107 6.94 32.78 -27.87
C ALA A 107 7.10 31.84 -26.65
N ASN A 108 7.60 30.64 -26.96
CA ASN A 108 8.64 29.82 -26.29
C ASN A 108 8.71 29.64 -24.74
N PRO A 109 8.98 28.40 -24.26
CA PRO A 109 9.02 28.02 -22.83
C PRO A 109 10.45 28.08 -22.23
N PRO A 110 10.59 27.86 -20.90
CA PRO A 110 11.42 26.73 -20.48
C PRO A 110 10.73 25.92 -19.37
N ALA A 111 10.56 24.61 -19.55
CA ALA A 111 11.56 23.56 -19.38
C ALA A 111 11.55 22.97 -17.95
N VAL A 112 11.41 21.65 -17.96
CA VAL A 112 11.26 20.71 -16.86
C VAL A 112 12.54 20.63 -16.02
N ALA A 113 12.43 20.57 -14.69
CA ALA A 113 13.48 20.01 -13.83
C ALA A 113 12.91 19.52 -12.50
N GLY A 114 13.31 18.31 -12.11
CA GLY A 114 12.61 17.48 -11.14
C GLY A 114 12.95 17.69 -9.66
N ALA A 115 12.08 17.02 -8.88
CA ALA A 115 12.24 16.50 -7.54
C ALA A 115 11.83 17.38 -6.35
N THR A 116 10.76 16.96 -5.69
CA THR A 116 10.88 16.14 -4.49
C THR A 116 9.71 15.15 -4.49
N LEU A 117 9.94 13.85 -4.24
CA LEU A 117 8.85 12.99 -3.74
C LEU A 117 8.62 13.35 -2.27
N THR A 118 8.17 14.59 -2.04
CA THR A 118 7.30 14.88 -0.92
C THR A 118 5.98 14.23 -1.31
N ARG A 119 5.66 13.05 -0.76
CA ARG A 119 4.26 12.60 -0.84
C ARG A 119 3.45 13.77 -0.29
N PRO A 120 2.51 14.36 -1.05
CA PRO A 120 1.73 15.47 -0.54
C PRO A 120 1.10 14.99 0.76
N ARG A 121 1.30 15.76 1.84
CA ARG A 121 0.51 15.60 3.04
C ARG A 121 -0.95 15.45 2.58
N PRO A 122 -1.70 14.46 3.04
CA PRO A 122 -3.11 14.33 2.68
C PRO A 122 -3.74 15.71 2.84
N GLN A 123 -4.19 16.30 1.72
CA GLN A 123 -4.91 17.56 1.77
C GLN A 123 -6.09 17.34 2.72
N PRO A 124 -6.38 18.27 3.64
CA PRO A 124 -7.60 18.20 4.43
C PRO A 124 -8.76 17.94 3.47
N ILE A 125 -9.55 16.90 3.74
CA ILE A 125 -10.72 16.60 2.92
C ILE A 125 -11.57 17.86 2.92
N ALA A 126 -11.82 18.44 1.75
CA ALA A 126 -12.71 19.59 1.63
C ALA A 126 -14.05 19.21 2.28
N GLY A 127 -14.38 19.84 3.41
CA GLY A 127 -15.57 19.54 4.21
C GLY A 127 -15.32 19.04 5.63
N THR A 128 -14.07 18.84 6.08
CA THR A 128 -13.82 18.82 7.53
C THR A 128 -13.87 20.27 8.03
N PRO A 129 -14.87 20.67 8.84
CA PRO A 129 -14.87 22.01 9.43
C PRO A 129 -13.57 22.18 10.24
N PRO A 130 -12.97 23.39 10.26
CA PRO A 130 -11.88 23.70 11.16
C PRO A 130 -12.29 23.26 12.57
N PRO A 131 -11.42 22.55 13.33
CA PRO A 131 -11.75 22.17 14.69
C PRO A 131 -12.10 23.45 15.45
N ASP A 132 -13.29 23.45 16.04
CA ASP A 132 -13.84 24.59 16.73
C ASP A 132 -12.87 24.92 17.89
N PRO A 133 -12.33 26.15 18.04
CA PRO A 133 -11.37 26.46 19.09
C PRO A 133 -11.95 26.25 20.51
N ASN A 134 -13.27 26.05 20.61
CA ASN A 134 -13.99 25.74 21.84
C ASN A 134 -14.26 24.24 22.05
N GLU A 135 -13.86 23.36 21.12
CA GLU A 135 -13.95 21.92 21.25
C GLU A 135 -12.86 21.43 22.21
N LYS A 136 -13.09 21.66 23.50
CA LYS A 136 -12.26 21.12 24.57
C LYS A 136 -12.46 19.61 24.57
N TYR A 137 -11.50 18.89 23.99
CA TYR A 137 -11.45 17.43 24.07
C TYR A 137 -11.68 16.98 25.52
N ASP A 138 -12.59 16.03 25.72
CA ASP A 138 -12.91 15.55 27.07
C ASP A 138 -11.66 14.95 27.71
N GLN A 139 -11.16 15.64 28.73
CA GLN A 139 -9.94 15.30 29.44
C GLN A 139 -10.00 13.88 30.02
N LYS A 140 -11.20 13.40 30.38
CA LYS A 140 -11.43 12.04 30.85
C LYS A 140 -11.29 11.01 29.73
N MET A 141 -11.82 11.31 28.54
CA MET A 141 -11.69 10.46 27.37
C MET A 141 -10.22 10.34 26.92
N ILE A 142 -9.47 11.44 26.98
CA ILE A 142 -8.03 11.45 26.72
C ILE A 142 -7.32 10.53 27.73
N GLN A 143 -7.59 10.69 29.03
CA GLN A 143 -6.93 9.92 30.08
C GLN A 143 -7.24 8.41 30.01
N GLN A 144 -8.50 8.05 29.71
CA GLN A 144 -8.90 6.66 29.47
C GLN A 144 -8.18 6.05 28.26
N THR A 145 -8.07 6.80 27.16
CA THR A 145 -7.40 6.37 25.94
C THR A 145 -5.90 6.17 26.21
N CYS A 146 -5.26 7.13 26.87
CA CYS A 146 -3.85 7.03 27.26
C CYS A 146 -3.59 5.83 28.17
N THR A 147 -4.45 5.59 29.15
CA THR A 147 -4.37 4.41 30.04
C THR A 147 -4.51 3.10 29.24
N LEU A 148 -5.45 3.04 28.29
CA LEU A 148 -5.68 1.87 27.44
C LEU A 148 -4.48 1.53 26.55
N PHE A 149 -3.79 2.54 26.00
CA PHE A 149 -2.64 2.37 25.13
C PHE A 149 -1.29 2.42 25.85
N GLY A 150 -1.29 2.53 27.19
CA GLY A 150 -0.06 2.67 27.98
C GLY A 150 0.76 3.91 27.64
N LEU A 151 0.09 4.98 27.19
CA LEU A 151 0.71 6.25 26.85
C LEU A 151 0.73 7.14 28.11
N ASP A 152 1.92 7.48 28.58
CA ASP A 152 2.08 8.45 29.66
C ASP A 152 2.00 9.88 29.09
N LEU A 153 1.04 10.66 29.58
CA LEU A 153 0.85 12.07 29.18
C LEU A 153 1.91 12.99 29.79
N GLU A 154 2.52 12.58 30.90
CA GLU A 154 3.52 13.38 31.64
C GLU A 154 4.95 13.08 31.16
N ARG A 155 5.18 11.89 30.58
CA ARG A 155 6.47 11.50 30.00
C ARG A 155 6.32 11.19 28.52
N PRO A 156 6.51 12.19 27.65
CA PRO A 156 6.64 11.90 26.23
C PRO A 156 7.81 10.92 26.02
N PRO A 157 7.71 10.03 25.02
CA PRO A 157 8.80 9.12 24.71
C PRO A 157 10.07 9.93 24.39
N PRO A 158 11.25 9.44 24.78
CA PRO A 158 12.50 10.14 24.54
C PRO A 158 12.69 10.36 23.04
N VAL A 159 12.98 11.61 22.67
CA VAL A 159 13.27 11.95 21.27
C VAL A 159 14.55 11.23 20.87
N PRO A 160 14.57 10.49 19.75
CA PRO A 160 15.81 9.89 19.27
C PRO A 160 16.87 10.98 19.05
N PRO A 161 18.15 10.70 19.35
CA PRO A 161 19.21 11.68 19.16
C PRO A 161 19.24 12.16 17.71
N SER A 162 19.41 13.46 17.51
CA SER A 162 19.54 14.04 16.18
C SER A 162 20.72 13.39 15.47
N ARG A 163 20.49 12.88 14.25
CA ARG A 163 21.52 12.31 13.41
C ARG A 163 21.83 13.32 12.30
N PRO A 164 23.08 13.73 12.09
CA PRO A 164 23.44 14.67 11.03
C PRO A 164 23.44 14.02 9.63
N TYR A 165 22.73 12.91 9.46
CA TYR A 165 22.70 12.10 8.25
C TYR A 165 21.41 11.28 8.14
N THR A 166 21.01 10.99 6.91
CA THR A 166 19.96 10.02 6.56
C THR A 166 20.59 8.76 5.97
N VAL A 167 20.00 7.58 6.21
CA VAL A 167 20.44 6.32 5.57
C VAL A 167 19.41 5.94 4.51
N ALA A 168 19.85 5.86 3.25
CA ALA A 168 19.04 5.37 2.13
C ALA A 168 19.83 4.30 1.39
N GLY A 169 19.27 3.10 1.23
CA GLY A 169 19.92 1.99 0.50
C GLY A 169 21.34 1.69 1.01
N ASN A 170 21.47 1.42 2.32
CA ASN A 170 22.75 1.17 3.01
C ASN A 170 23.80 2.30 2.92
N THR A 171 23.45 3.47 2.37
CA THR A 171 24.37 4.59 2.19
C THR A 171 24.01 5.74 3.15
N LYS A 172 25.01 6.26 3.85
CA LYS A 172 24.89 7.41 4.75
C LYS A 172 25.01 8.72 3.96
N LEU A 173 23.94 9.51 3.93
CA LEU A 173 23.86 10.82 3.28
C LEU A 173 23.90 11.92 4.35
N GLY A 174 25.00 12.67 4.42
CA GLY A 174 25.12 13.83 5.31
C GLY A 174 24.31 15.03 4.84
N TYR A 175 23.97 15.93 5.77
CA TYR A 175 23.41 17.24 5.43
C TYR A 175 24.50 18.31 5.28
N PRO A 176 24.29 19.34 4.42
CA PRO A 176 23.23 19.44 3.43
C PRO A 176 23.45 18.46 2.27
N GLN A 177 22.37 17.84 1.78
CA GLN A 177 22.49 16.89 0.66
C GLN A 177 22.70 17.66 -0.65
N THR A 178 23.94 17.69 -1.15
CA THR A 178 24.23 18.26 -2.46
C THR A 178 23.82 17.27 -3.55
N ARG A 179 23.04 17.73 -4.53
CA ARG A 179 22.75 16.98 -5.75
C ARG A 179 23.72 17.44 -6.83
N ILE A 180 24.51 16.51 -7.36
CA ILE A 180 25.33 16.73 -8.55
C ILE A 180 24.59 16.11 -9.72
N MET A 181 24.36 16.90 -10.77
CA MET A 181 23.74 16.41 -12.00
C MET A 181 24.72 15.43 -12.67
N LYS A 182 24.33 14.16 -12.79
CA LYS A 182 25.21 13.11 -13.35
C LYS A 182 25.44 13.23 -14.86
N MET A 183 24.55 13.93 -15.55
CA MET A 183 24.68 14.22 -16.97
C MET A 183 24.49 15.73 -17.17
N PRO A 184 25.27 16.37 -18.07
CA PRO A 184 25.03 17.74 -18.46
C PRO A 184 23.62 17.85 -19.08
N PHE A 185 22.99 19.01 -18.91
CA PHE A 185 21.69 19.27 -19.52
C PHE A 185 21.89 19.23 -21.04
N PRO A 186 21.16 18.39 -21.79
CA PRO A 186 21.28 18.37 -23.24
C PRO A 186 20.80 19.73 -23.77
N GLU A 187 21.69 20.47 -24.44
CA GLU A 187 21.41 21.82 -24.98
C GLU A 187 20.24 21.82 -25.97
N ASP A 188 19.96 20.68 -26.60
CA ASP A 188 19.04 20.58 -27.72
C ASP A 188 17.56 20.33 -27.32
N GLY A 189 17.24 20.25 -26.02
CA GLY A 189 15.86 20.13 -25.53
C GLY A 189 15.10 18.86 -25.94
N ALA A 190 15.74 17.91 -26.63
CA ALA A 190 15.13 16.69 -27.16
C ALA A 190 15.01 15.56 -26.11
N GLY A 191 14.73 15.92 -24.84
CA GLY A 191 14.38 14.93 -23.82
C GLY A 191 12.96 14.46 -24.03
N GLU A 192 12.79 13.21 -24.49
CA GLU A 192 11.50 12.51 -24.55
C GLU A 192 10.85 12.55 -23.14
N VAL A 193 9.66 13.15 -23.05
CA VAL A 193 8.85 13.31 -21.82
C VAL A 193 7.86 12.18 -21.65
#